data_AF-A0A1Y3U9Q7-F1
#
_entry.id   AF-A0A1Y3U9Q7-F1
#
_cell.length_a   1.000
_cell.length_b   1.000
_cell.length_c   1.000
_cell.angle_alpha   90.00
_cell.angle_beta   90.00
_cell.angle_gamma   90.00
#
_symmetry.space_group_name_H-M   'P 1'
#
loop_
_entity.id
_entity.type
_entity.pdbx_description
1 polymer ?
#
loop_
_entity_poly.entity_id
_entity_poly.type
_entity_poly.pdbx_seq_one_letter_code
_entity_poly.pdbx_strand_id
1 'polypeptide(L)'
;MNKEEILKRSQTENMLGDERDQQIRTESDSFSLIFTLAVTLLLVAVNSIKGLPSDGFLAIFWASISGRDCLLFYRHRKVYHGVIALAAAVLCIANVVEYLGGI
;
A
#
# COMPACT_ATOMS: atom_id res chain seq x y z
N MET A 1 -43.71 10.83 -8.82
CA MET A 1 -42.24 10.69 -8.90
C MET A 1 -41.95 9.38 -9.63
N ASN A 2 -41.31 9.42 -10.80
CA ASN A 2 -41.19 8.27 -11.68
C ASN A 2 -39.97 7.41 -11.28
N LYS A 3 -40.15 6.09 -11.11
CA LYS A 3 -39.08 5.18 -10.64
C LYS A 3 -37.84 5.20 -11.52
N GLU A 4 -38.03 5.35 -12.84
CA GLU A 4 -36.92 5.39 -13.81
C GLU A 4 -36.05 6.63 -13.64
N GLU A 5 -36.63 7.75 -13.21
CA GLU A 5 -35.94 9.01 -13.03
C GLU A 5 -35.05 8.97 -11.77
N ILE A 6 -35.54 8.32 -10.70
CA ILE A 6 -34.78 8.07 -9.47
C ILE A 6 -33.61 7.12 -9.73
N LEU A 7 -33.83 6.05 -10.51
CA LEU A 7 -32.79 5.09 -10.87
C LEU A 7 -31.69 5.72 -11.73
N LYS A 8 -32.06 6.53 -12.73
CA LYS A 8 -31.08 7.26 -13.54
C LYS A 8 -30.28 8.25 -12.71
N ARG A 9 -30.92 8.96 -11.77
CA ARG A 9 -30.24 9.89 -10.87
C ARG A 9 -29.26 9.17 -9.93
N SER A 10 -29.69 8.06 -9.32
CA SER A 10 -28.83 7.23 -8.48
C SER A 10 -27.67 6.59 -9.25
N GLN A 11 -27.87 6.13 -10.49
CA GLN A 11 -26.80 5.62 -11.34
C GLN A 11 -25.81 6.70 -11.78
N THR A 12 -26.29 7.92 -12.00
CA THR A 12 -25.45 9.07 -12.37
C THR A 12 -24.63 9.56 -11.16
N GLU A 13 -25.20 9.50 -9.95
CA GLU A 13 -24.50 9.81 -8.71
C GLU A 13 -23.52 8.69 -8.31
N ASN A 14 -23.84 7.42 -8.55
CA ASN A 14 -22.94 6.27 -8.31
C ASN A 14 -21.93 6.01 -9.43
N MET A 15 -21.89 6.80 -10.50
CA MET A 15 -20.98 6.59 -11.63
C MET A 15 -19.50 6.75 -11.27
N LEU A 16 -19.18 7.51 -10.23
CA LEU A 16 -17.83 7.71 -9.71
C LEU A 16 -17.41 6.64 -8.68
N GLY A 17 -18.28 5.66 -8.41
CA GLY A 17 -18.13 4.64 -7.38
C GLY A 17 -18.87 5.03 -6.09
N ASP A 18 -19.47 4.04 -5.45
CA ASP A 18 -20.12 4.21 -4.15
C ASP A 18 -19.06 4.63 -3.11
N GLU A 19 -19.26 5.76 -2.44
CA GLU A 19 -18.34 6.26 -1.40
C GLU A 19 -18.07 5.19 -0.34
N ARG A 20 -19.05 4.31 -0.09
CA ARG A 20 -18.91 3.16 0.81
C ARG A 20 -17.91 2.13 0.31
N ASP A 21 -17.88 1.83 -0.97
CA ASP A 21 -16.91 0.90 -1.56
C ASP A 21 -15.49 1.47 -1.47
N GLN A 22 -15.36 2.79 -1.62
CA GLN A 22 -14.08 3.48 -1.48
C GLN A 22 -13.60 3.49 -0.01
N GLN A 23 -14.52 3.63 0.94
CA GLN A 23 -14.24 3.57 2.37
C GLN A 23 -13.81 2.16 2.80
N ILE A 24 -14.55 1.13 2.39
CA ILE A 24 -14.23 -0.28 2.66
C ILE A 24 -12.86 -0.66 2.06
N ARG A 25 -12.56 -0.21 0.82
CA ARG A 25 -11.24 -0.42 0.21
C ARG A 25 -10.13 0.25 1.00
N THR A 26 -10.36 1.46 1.50
CA THR A 26 -9.35 2.20 2.27
C THR A 26 -9.07 1.54 3.62
N GLU A 27 -10.10 1.06 4.31
CA GLU A 27 -9.94 0.30 5.56
C GLU A 27 -9.23 -1.04 5.32
N SER A 28 -9.66 -1.78 4.30
CA SER A 28 -9.06 -3.07 3.92
C SER A 28 -7.58 -2.93 3.55
N ASP A 29 -7.24 -1.92 2.75
CA ASP A 29 -5.85 -1.66 2.36
C ASP A 29 -4.97 -1.29 3.58
N SER A 30 -5.50 -0.48 4.50
CA SER A 30 -4.77 -0.07 5.70
C SER A 30 -4.51 -1.26 6.62
N PHE A 31 -5.50 -2.16 6.74
CA PHE A 31 -5.36 -3.42 7.46
C PHE A 31 -4.31 -4.34 6.81
N SER A 32 -4.31 -4.43 5.47
CA SER A 32 -3.33 -5.21 4.72
C SER A 32 -1.90 -4.73 4.92
N LEU A 33 -1.66 -3.41 4.95
CA LEU A 33 -0.33 -2.85 5.21
C LEU A 33 0.18 -3.18 6.61
N ILE A 34 -0.67 -3.01 7.63
CA ILE A 34 -0.31 -3.31 9.03
C ILE A 34 0.01 -4.80 9.18
N PHE A 35 -0.80 -5.67 8.57
CA PHE A 35 -0.56 -7.10 8.58
C PHE A 35 0.76 -7.47 7.89
N THR A 36 1.02 -6.90 6.72
CA THR A 36 2.26 -7.14 5.97
C THR A 36 3.47 -6.67 6.78
N LEU A 37 3.40 -5.50 7.43
CA LEU A 37 4.46 -5.01 8.31
C LEU A 37 4.72 -5.97 9.48
N ALA A 38 3.66 -6.44 10.13
CA ALA A 38 3.78 -7.38 11.24
C ALA A 38 4.43 -8.70 10.81
N VAL A 39 4.05 -9.24 9.65
CA VAL A 39 4.65 -10.46 9.09
C VAL A 39 6.12 -10.23 8.73
N THR A 40 6.47 -9.11 8.11
CA THR A 40 7.85 -8.76 7.79
C THR A 40 8.70 -8.67 9.06
N LEU A 41 8.23 -8.00 10.11
CA LEU A 41 8.94 -7.89 11.39
C LEU A 41 9.10 -9.25 12.07
N LEU A 42 8.07 -10.10 12.04
CA LEU A 42 8.14 -11.46 12.56
C LEU A 42 9.19 -12.28 11.83
N LEU A 43 9.23 -12.21 10.49
CA LEU A 43 10.23 -12.90 9.68
C LEU A 43 11.63 -12.40 9.97
N VAL A 44 11.83 -11.08 10.10
CA VAL A 44 13.12 -10.51 10.49
C VAL A 44 13.54 -11.04 11.85
N ALA A 45 12.68 -10.97 12.88
CA ALA A 45 12.99 -11.43 14.21
C ALA A 45 13.34 -12.94 14.27
N VAL A 46 12.55 -13.79 13.61
CA VAL A 46 12.79 -15.24 13.57
C VAL A 46 14.08 -15.57 12.83
N ASN A 47 14.37 -14.91 11.71
CA ASN A 47 15.61 -15.13 10.98
C ASN A 47 16.83 -14.61 11.74
N SER A 48 16.73 -13.49 12.44
CA SER A 48 17.80 -12.98 13.31
C SER A 48 18.12 -13.95 14.46
N ILE A 49 17.11 -14.58 15.08
CA ILE A 49 17.33 -15.61 16.12
C ILE A 49 18.00 -16.87 15.53
N LYS A 50 17.69 -17.21 14.27
CA LYS A 50 18.26 -18.37 13.57
C LYS A 50 19.60 -18.10 12.90
N GLY A 51 20.10 -16.86 12.92
CA GLY A 51 21.31 -16.44 12.21
C GLY A 51 21.18 -16.54 10.68
N LEU A 52 19.96 -16.45 10.16
CA LEU A 52 19.67 -16.47 8.73
C LEU A 52 19.64 -15.03 8.19
N PRO A 53 20.03 -14.82 6.91
CA PRO A 53 19.99 -13.51 6.29
C PRO A 53 18.55 -12.98 6.25
N SER A 54 18.34 -11.79 6.79
CA SER A 54 17.01 -11.16 6.91
C SER A 54 16.93 -9.78 6.25
N ASP A 55 18.04 -9.29 5.69
CA ASP A 55 18.20 -7.91 5.21
C ASP A 55 17.27 -7.57 4.03
N GLY A 56 16.89 -8.59 3.24
CA GLY A 56 16.00 -8.42 2.10
C GLY A 56 14.51 -8.24 2.45
N PHE A 57 14.06 -8.62 3.64
CA PHE A 57 12.63 -8.60 3.97
C PHE A 57 12.06 -7.18 4.08
N LEU A 58 12.84 -6.26 4.63
CA LEU A 58 12.48 -4.84 4.73
C LEU A 58 12.43 -4.17 3.35
N ALA A 59 13.36 -4.51 2.44
CA ALA A 59 13.32 -4.02 1.06
C ALA A 59 12.01 -4.42 0.35
N ILE A 60 11.60 -5.68 0.48
CA ILE A 60 10.34 -6.19 -0.11
C ILE A 60 9.13 -5.45 0.48
N PHE A 61 9.13 -5.18 1.78
CA PHE A 61 8.07 -4.42 2.44
C PHE A 61 7.95 -2.99 1.88
N TRP A 62 9.07 -2.26 1.79
CA TRP A 62 9.09 -0.92 1.22
C TRP A 62 8.70 -0.88 -0.26
N ALA A 63 9.11 -1.87 -1.05
CA ALA A 63 8.70 -2.02 -2.44
C ALA A 63 7.17 -2.18 -2.58
N SER A 64 6.56 -2.94 -1.67
CA SER A 64 5.10 -3.14 -1.62
C SER A 64 4.35 -1.82 -1.40
N ILE A 65 4.82 -1.01 -0.44
CA ILE A 65 4.25 0.31 -0.15
C ILE A 65 4.44 1.24 -1.34
N SER A 66 5.66 1.32 -1.87
CA SER A 66 5.97 2.19 -3.01
C SER A 66 5.10 1.88 -4.22
N GLY A 67 4.87 0.60 -4.55
CA GLY A 67 4.03 0.20 -5.67
C GLY A 67 2.56 0.58 -5.47
N ARG A 68 2.02 0.33 -4.27
CA ARG A 68 0.64 0.68 -3.92
C ARG A 68 0.41 2.18 -3.97
N ASP A 69 1.24 2.96 -3.29
CA ASP A 69 1.06 4.42 -3.21
C ASP A 69 1.34 5.11 -4.55
N CYS A 70 2.20 4.54 -5.42
CA CYS A 70 2.36 5.01 -6.80
C CYS A 70 1.07 4.82 -7.62
N LEU A 71 0.42 3.67 -7.51
CA LEU A 71 -0.87 3.41 -8.16
C LEU A 71 -1.97 4.37 -7.66
N LEU A 72 -2.03 4.59 -6.34
CA LEU A 72 -2.98 5.51 -5.73
C LEU A 72 -2.69 6.97 -6.11
N PHE A 73 -1.42 7.34 -6.23
CA PHE A 73 -1.01 8.66 -6.74
C PHE A 73 -1.48 8.85 -8.19
N TYR A 74 -1.30 7.85 -9.06
CA TYR A 74 -1.76 7.90 -10.44
C TYR A 74 -3.30 8.03 -10.53
N ARG A 75 -4.04 7.28 -9.71
CA ARG A 75 -5.50 7.24 -9.73
C ARG A 75 -6.17 8.47 -9.11
N HIS A 76 -5.71 8.89 -7.93
CA HIS A 76 -6.36 9.94 -7.14
C HIS A 76 -5.66 11.30 -7.28
N ARG A 77 -4.44 11.35 -7.82
CA ARG A 77 -3.64 12.59 -8.01
C ARG A 77 -3.41 13.39 -6.73
N LYS A 78 -3.51 12.73 -5.57
CA LYS A 78 -3.29 13.35 -4.26
C LYS A 78 -1.82 13.33 -3.91
N VAL A 79 -1.27 14.49 -3.54
CA VAL A 79 0.16 14.68 -3.27
C VAL A 79 0.69 13.75 -2.17
N TYR A 80 -0.10 13.46 -1.13
CA TYR A 80 0.34 12.63 -0.01
C TYR A 80 0.72 11.19 -0.44
N HIS A 81 -0.03 10.58 -1.37
CA HIS A 81 0.33 9.26 -1.91
C HIS A 81 1.66 9.32 -2.67
N GLY A 82 1.93 10.40 -3.40
CA GLY A 82 3.20 10.59 -4.09
C GLY A 82 4.38 10.72 -3.11
N VAL A 83 4.19 11.45 -2.00
CA VAL A 83 5.21 11.61 -0.95
C VAL A 83 5.50 10.28 -0.26
N ILE A 84 4.46 9.51 0.09
CA ILE A 84 4.62 8.17 0.72
C ILE A 84 5.33 7.22 -0.24
N ALA A 85 4.94 7.19 -1.52
CA ALA A 85 5.59 6.37 -2.53
C ALA A 85 7.08 6.71 -2.68
N LEU A 86 7.42 8.00 -2.72
CA LEU A 86 8.81 8.46 -2.84
C LEU A 86 9.63 8.09 -1.60
N ALA A 87 9.09 8.32 -0.40
CA ALA A 87 9.77 7.95 0.85
C ALA A 87 10.00 6.43 0.93
N ALA A 88 9.00 5.62 0.58
CA ALA A 88 9.12 4.17 0.53
C ALA A 88 10.13 3.71 -0.53
N ALA A 89 10.19 4.35 -1.70
CA ALA A 89 11.17 4.04 -2.72
C ALA A 89 12.61 4.32 -2.26
N VAL A 90 12.85 5.43 -1.56
CA VAL A 90 14.17 5.75 -0.99
C VAL A 90 14.59 4.71 0.05
N LEU A 91 13.68 4.32 0.95
CA LEU A 91 13.95 3.29 1.96
C LEU A 91 14.18 1.92 1.31
N CYS A 92 13.43 1.59 0.25
CA CYS A 92 13.65 0.37 -0.51
C CYS A 92 15.06 0.33 -1.10
N ILE A 93 15.50 1.42 -1.76
CA ILE A 93 16.85 1.51 -2.33
C ILE A 93 17.92 1.38 -1.24
N ALA A 94 17.74 2.05 -0.09
CA ALA A 94 18.67 1.94 1.04
C ALA A 94 18.82 0.49 1.52
N ASN A 95 17.71 -0.22 1.75
CA ASN A 95 17.73 -1.62 2.19
C ASN A 95 18.30 -2.56 1.11
N VAL A 96 18.08 -2.27 -0.17
CA VAL A 96 18.68 -3.05 -1.27
C VAL A 96 20.18 -2.83 -1.34
N VAL A 97 20.66 -1.60 -1.14
CA VAL A 97 22.09 -1.29 -1.10
C VAL A 97 22.75 -1.96 0.09
N GLU A 98 22.09 -2.01 1.24
CA GLU A 98 22.56 -2.75 2.42
C GLU A 98 22.65 -4.25 2.13
N TYR A 99 21.59 -4.83 1.55
CA TYR A 99 21.56 -6.23 1.13
C TYR A 99 22.67 -6.60 0.12
N LEU A 100 22.91 -5.76 -0.89
CA LEU A 100 23.93 -5.99 -1.92
C LEU A 100 25.34 -5.65 -1.44
N GLY A 101 25.47 -4.69 -0.53
CA GLY A 101 26.73 -4.20 0.01
C GLY A 101 27.34 -5.13 1.06
N GLY A 102 26.54 -5.99 1.69
CA GLY A 102 27.01 -6.94 2.71
C GLY A 102 27.68 -6.26 3.91
N ILE A 103 27.27 -5.02 4.22
CA ILE A 103 27.75 -4.24 5.36
C ILE A 103 26.92 -4.59 6.58
#